data_AF-A0A6B2DZM6-F1
#
_entry.id   AF-A0A6B2DZM6-F1
#
_cell.length_a   1.000
_cell.length_b   1.000
_cell.length_c   1.000
_cell.angle_alpha   90.00
_cell.angle_beta   90.00
_cell.angle_gamma   90.00
#
_symmetry.space_group_name_H-M   'P 1'
#
loop_
_entity.id
_entity.type
_entity.pdbx_description
1 polymer ?
#
loop_
_entity_poly.entity_id
_entity_poly.type
_entity_poly.pdbx_seq_one_letter_code
_entity_poly.pdbx_strand_id
1 'polypeptide(L)'
;GERFRAELGLAPKQAARVLRFERAARLLRRGHADLAALAVESGYYDQAHLTNEWRALAGCTPGTWIAEELPFLQDQEVAAGQDS
;
A
#
# COMPACT_ATOMS: atom_id res chain seq x y z
N GLY A 1 -15.23 -7.80 21.55
CA GLY A 1 -15.04 -6.38 21.20
C GLY A 1 -14.75 -5.46 22.37
N GLU A 2 -14.98 -5.87 23.63
CA GLU A 2 -14.88 -4.95 24.78
C GLU A 2 -13.52 -4.90 25.49
N ARG A 3 -12.66 -5.92 25.36
CA ARG A 3 -11.36 -5.97 26.06
C ARG A 3 -10.28 -5.05 25.48
N PHE A 4 -10.44 -4.57 24.24
CA PHE A 4 -9.39 -3.80 23.56
C PHE A 4 -9.50 -2.28 23.78
N ARG A 5 -10.55 -1.81 24.48
CA ARG A 5 -10.77 -0.38 24.75
C ARG A 5 -10.11 0.12 26.04
N ALA A 6 -9.67 -0.77 26.92
CA ALA A 6 -9.33 -0.39 28.30
C ALA A 6 -7.87 0.08 28.50
N GLU A 7 -6.91 -0.26 27.63
CA GLU A 7 -5.49 -0.11 28.02
C GLU A 7 -4.58 0.64 27.04
N LEU A 8 -4.98 0.91 25.79
CA LEU A 8 -4.00 1.32 24.76
C LEU A 8 -4.22 2.66 24.06
N GLY A 9 -5.28 3.41 24.34
CA GLY A 9 -5.45 4.81 23.88
C GLY A 9 -5.51 5.04 22.36
N LEU A 10 -5.22 4.05 21.52
CA LEU A 10 -5.47 4.03 20.09
C LEU A 10 -6.65 3.11 19.83
N ALA A 11 -7.75 3.68 19.33
CA ALA A 11 -8.95 2.89 19.08
C ALA A 11 -8.57 1.72 18.15
N PRO A 12 -9.05 0.47 18.39
CA PRO A 12 -8.74 -0.70 17.58
C PRO A 12 -8.83 -0.46 16.05
N LYS A 13 -9.73 0.45 15.67
CA LYS A 13 -9.94 0.92 14.29
C LYS A 13 -8.72 1.65 13.69
N GLN A 14 -8.03 2.49 14.47
CA GLN A 14 -6.83 3.20 14.04
C GLN A 14 -5.65 2.23 13.85
N ALA A 15 -5.47 1.29 14.79
CA ALA A 15 -4.46 0.25 14.64
C ALA A 15 -4.72 -0.63 13.40
N ALA A 16 -5.96 -1.08 13.19
CA ALA A 16 -6.35 -1.84 12.01
C ALA A 16 -6.14 -1.05 10.70
N ARG A 17 -6.30 0.27 10.73
CA ARG A 17 -6.05 1.16 9.59
C ARG A 17 -4.58 1.21 9.21
N VAL A 18 -3.68 1.38 10.19
CA VAL A 18 -2.23 1.37 9.96
C VAL A 18 -1.77 0.00 9.44
N LEU A 19 -2.22 -1.10 10.04
CA LEU A 19 -1.84 -2.45 9.62
C LEU A 19 -2.27 -2.78 8.19
N ARG A 20 -3.48 -2.35 7.77
CA ARG A 20 -3.94 -2.50 6.37
C ARG A 20 -3.07 -1.69 5.40
N PHE A 21 -2.73 -0.46 5.78
CA PHE A 21 -1.87 0.40 4.98
C PHE A 21 -0.47 -0.18 4.81
N GLU A 22 0.18 -0.66 5.88
CA GLU A 22 1.49 -1.30 5.81
C GLU A 22 1.47 -2.55 4.92
N ARG A 23 0.40 -3.34 4.97
CA ARG A 23 0.21 -4.50 4.10
C ARG A 23 0.13 -4.08 2.63
N ALA A 24 -0.67 -3.07 2.32
CA ALA A 24 -0.80 -2.55 0.96
C ALA A 24 0.53 -1.99 0.43
N ALA A 25 1.27 -1.22 1.24
CA ALA A 25 2.59 -0.72 0.88
C ALA A 25 3.60 -1.84 0.58
N ARG A 26 3.60 -2.93 1.35
CA ARG A 26 4.47 -4.08 1.08
C ARG A 26 4.15 -4.78 -0.23
N LEU A 27 2.88 -4.95 -0.57
CA LEU A 27 2.46 -5.57 -1.82
C LEU A 27 2.81 -4.66 -3.02
N LEU A 28 2.57 -3.36 -2.89
CA LEU A 28 2.89 -2.40 -3.94
C LEU A 28 4.40 -2.38 -4.26
N ARG A 29 5.27 -2.41 -3.23
CA ARG A 29 6.73 -2.51 -3.38
C ARG A 29 7.21 -3.78 -4.08
N ARG A 30 6.39 -4.83 -4.12
CA ARG A 30 6.70 -6.08 -4.83
C ARG A 30 6.26 -6.05 -6.30
N GLY A 31 5.78 -4.91 -6.80
CA GLY A 31 5.36 -4.73 -8.19
C GLY A 31 3.88 -5.01 -8.46
N HIS A 32 3.04 -5.16 -7.42
CA HIS A 32 1.59 -5.26 -7.61
C HIS A 32 1.00 -3.90 -7.99
N ALA A 33 0.89 -3.61 -9.28
CA ALA A 33 0.36 -2.35 -9.81
C ALA A 33 -1.19 -2.32 -9.95
N ASP A 34 -1.86 -3.47 -9.86
CA ASP A 34 -3.33 -3.52 -9.88
C ASP A 34 -3.90 -3.07 -8.52
N LEU A 35 -4.39 -1.82 -8.48
CA LEU A 35 -4.93 -1.20 -7.28
C LEU A 35 -6.25 -1.83 -6.80
N ALA A 36 -7.02 -2.47 -7.69
CA ALA A 36 -8.26 -3.15 -7.32
C ALA A 36 -7.96 -4.47 -6.61
N ALA A 37 -7.05 -5.27 -7.16
CA ALA A 37 -6.56 -6.48 -6.51
C ALA A 37 -5.89 -6.15 -5.17
N LEU A 38 -5.03 -5.13 -5.15
CA LEU A 38 -4.36 -4.66 -3.94
C LEU A 38 -5.33 -4.28 -2.82
N ALA A 39 -6.45 -3.64 -3.17
CA ALA A 39 -7.48 -3.26 -2.21
C ALA A 39 -8.04 -4.49 -1.50
N VAL A 40 -8.48 -5.49 -2.26
CA VAL A 40 -9.04 -6.74 -1.73
C VAL A 40 -8.01 -7.49 -0.89
N GLU A 41 -6.79 -7.65 -1.42
CA GLU A 41 -5.71 -8.38 -0.75
C GLU A 41 -5.24 -7.72 0.56
N SER A 42 -5.42 -6.40 0.68
CA SER A 42 -5.02 -5.61 1.85
C SER A 42 -6.18 -5.34 2.83
N GLY A 43 -7.38 -5.84 2.55
CA GLY A 43 -8.55 -5.70 3.43
C GLY A 43 -9.28 -4.36 3.29
N TYR A 44 -9.19 -3.72 2.12
CA TYR A 44 -10.08 -2.63 1.72
C TYR A 44 -11.30 -3.19 0.98
N TYR A 45 -12.36 -2.40 0.95
CA TYR A 45 -13.61 -2.78 0.29
C TYR A 45 -13.48 -2.72 -1.23
N ASP A 46 -12.83 -1.66 -1.73
CA ASP A 46 -12.57 -1.41 -3.13
C ASP A 46 -11.36 -0.46 -3.30
N GLN A 47 -11.01 -0.18 -4.55
CA GLN A 47 -9.93 0.75 -4.91
C GLN A 47 -10.16 2.18 -4.37
N ALA A 48 -11.40 2.64 -4.29
CA ALA A 48 -11.71 4.00 -3.83
C ALA A 48 -11.45 4.12 -2.31
N HIS A 49 -11.85 3.13 -1.52
CA HIS A 49 -11.54 3.03 -0.10
C HIS A 49 -10.03 2.98 0.13
N LEU A 50 -9.30 2.15 -0.63
CA LEU A 50 -7.83 2.12 -0.56
C LEU A 50 -7.22 3.49 -0.86
N THR A 51 -7.66 4.17 -1.93
CA THR A 51 -7.10 5.46 -2.34
C THR A 51 -7.34 6.56 -1.31
N ASN A 52 -8.55 6.60 -0.71
CA ASN A 52 -8.88 7.57 0.32
C ASN A 52 -8.06 7.35 1.60
N GLU A 53 -7.89 6.10 2.02
CA GLU A 53 -7.08 5.76 3.19
C GLU A 53 -5.60 6.03 2.94
N TRP A 54 -5.10 5.74 1.74
CA TRP A 54 -3.72 6.02 1.36
C TRP A 54 -3.42 7.51 1.39
N ARG A 55 -4.29 8.36 0.80
CA ARG A 55 -4.15 9.82 0.87
C ARG A 55 -4.10 10.32 2.31
N ALA A 56 -4.97 9.78 3.17
CA ALA A 56 -5.06 10.20 4.55
C ALA A 56 -3.85 9.77 5.41
N LEU A 57 -3.08 8.77 5.00
CA LEU A 57 -1.93 8.25 5.74
C LEU A 57 -0.58 8.67 5.12
N ALA A 58 -0.47 8.68 3.80
CA ALA A 58 0.75 8.95 3.04
C ALA A 58 0.77 10.33 2.37
N GLY A 59 -0.34 11.09 2.40
CA GLY A 59 -0.45 12.42 1.80
C GLY A 59 -0.65 12.45 0.28
N CYS A 60 -0.49 11.33 -0.41
CA CYS A 60 -0.66 11.22 -1.86
C CYS A 60 -1.48 9.99 -2.26
N THR A 61 -1.69 9.77 -3.57
CA THR A 61 -2.37 8.54 -4.03
C THR A 61 -1.38 7.38 -4.13
N PRO A 62 -1.84 6.11 -4.11
CA PRO A 62 -0.96 4.98 -4.40
C PRO A 62 -0.25 5.13 -5.75
N GLY A 63 -0.93 5.63 -6.78
CA GLY A 63 -0.34 5.85 -8.10
C GLY A 63 0.76 6.92 -8.11
N THR A 64 0.56 8.02 -7.37
CA THR A 64 1.60 9.05 -7.17
C THR A 64 2.79 8.46 -6.42
N TRP A 65 2.51 7.72 -5.35
CA TRP A 65 3.54 7.06 -4.55
C TRP A 65 4.36 6.06 -5.37
N ILE A 66 3.73 5.28 -6.26
CA ILE A 66 4.41 4.40 -7.24
C ILE A 66 5.32 5.23 -8.14
N ALA A 67 4.81 6.31 -8.73
CA ALA A 67 5.60 7.15 -9.63
C ALA A 67 6.81 7.81 -8.92
N GLU A 68 6.70 8.11 -7.63
CA GLU A 68 7.75 8.73 -6.81
C GLU A 68 8.77 7.71 -6.24
N GLU A 69 8.33 6.50 -5.87
CA GLU A 69 9.20 5.46 -5.28
C GLU A 69 9.78 4.49 -6.31
N LEU A 70 9.13 4.34 -7.47
CA LEU A 70 9.58 3.51 -8.58
C LEU A 70 10.18 4.26 -9.80
N PRO A 71 10.90 5.40 -9.68
CA PRO A 71 11.75 5.88 -10.77
C PRO A 71 12.88 4.89 -11.11
N PHE A 72 13.32 4.07 -10.15
CA PHE A 72 14.54 3.25 -10.27
C PHE A 72 14.31 1.78 -10.66
N LEU A 73 13.05 1.33 -10.76
CA LEU A 73 12.74 -0.03 -11.22
C LEU A 73 12.45 -0.12 -12.72
N GLN A 74 12.38 1.01 -13.43
CA GLN A 74 12.31 1.03 -14.91
C GLN A 74 13.70 0.96 -15.58
N ASP A 75 14.79 1.21 -14.84
CA ASP A 75 16.17 1.14 -15.35
C ASP A 75 16.82 -0.26 -15.26
N GLN A 76 16.16 -1.25 -14.62
CA GLN A 76 16.76 -2.57 -14.37
C GLN A 76 16.40 -3.65 -15.41
N GLU A 77 15.72 -3.32 -16.51
CA GLU A 77 15.25 -4.30 -17.51
C GLU A 77 15.84 -4.15 -18.93
N VAL A 78 16.94 -3.39 -19.13
CA VAL A 78 17.62 -3.29 -20.45
C VAL A 78 19.13 -3.62 -20.42
N ALA A 79 19.72 -4.04 -19.29
CA ALA A 79 21.16 -4.32 -19.20
C ALA A 79 21.53 -5.80 -19.02
N ALA A 80 20.74 -6.74 -19.54
CA ALA A 80 21.11 -8.15 -19.58
C ALA A 80 20.87 -8.74 -20.98
N GLY A 81 21.94 -8.80 -21.79
CA GLY A 81 22.00 -9.73 -22.93
C GLY A 81 22.33 -9.14 -24.30
N GLN A 82 23.25 -8.18 -24.41
CA GLN A 82 24.16 -8.15 -25.56
C GLN A 82 25.39 -8.97 -25.17
N ASP A 83 25.46 -10.22 -25.65
CA ASP A 83 26.71 -10.94 -25.93
C ASP A 83 26.35 -12.31 -26.54
N SER A 84 26.31 -12.36 -27.88
CA SER A 84 26.80 -13.43 -28.78
C SER A 84 26.28 -13.22 -30.20
#